data_AF-A0AA35XA37-F1
#
_entry.id   AF-A0AA35XA37-F1
#
_cell.length_a   1.000
_cell.length_b   1.000
_cell.length_c   1.000
_cell.angle_alpha   90.00
_cell.angle_beta   90.00
_cell.angle_gamma   90.00
#
_symmetry.space_group_name_H-M   'P 1'
#
loop_
_entity.id
_entity.type
_entity.pdbx_description
1 polymer ?
#
loop_
_entity_poly.entity_id
_entity_poly.type
_entity_poly.pdbx_seq_one_letter_code
_entity_poly.pdbx_strand_id
1 'polypeptide(L)'
;MLDEVRGAGSYKKGTALSGNTASDLVVIMKNVPTEANVSNTMQKLVEVLNTDEKEETEKRVEERVSLSRTGTNVFELHTKQDCSVRVHFTSTGDKVYGPVPDGKDMKPYQDALRMIRHCRWWEEHTAHLKNARNLARLLKDLCRHVPGLRLLDPWHIELLSNCAVIPLVGDEPLSLVDSFKRVWQLLSAGLFLPGSIGIPDPCEETDAGVHESLPIWAMDELTRNSQMILQMLHFGAYQEILGVDGAKTYRFLLSLCPEYCHHRRPSASVRQAGPRSTNGRGTHHQHTDD
;
A
#
# COMPACT_ATOMS: atom_id res chain seq x y z
N MET A 1 -9.19 16.84 26.96
CA MET A 1 -8.18 17.13 25.91
C MET A 1 -8.19 16.00 24.90
N LEU A 2 -8.00 14.77 25.36
CA LEU A 2 -8.40 13.55 24.65
C LEU A 2 -9.93 13.39 24.67
N ASP A 3 -10.48 12.84 23.60
CA ASP A 3 -11.91 12.54 23.45
C ASP A 3 -12.14 11.03 23.36
N GLU A 4 -11.51 10.37 22.38
CA GLU A 4 -11.65 8.93 22.15
C GLU A 4 -10.36 8.35 21.57
N VAL A 5 -10.11 7.04 21.77
CA VAL A 5 -9.05 6.28 21.09
C VAL A 5 -9.67 5.10 20.36
N ARG A 6 -9.30 4.92 19.10
CA ARG A 6 -9.79 3.81 18.27
C ARG A 6 -8.64 3.00 17.67
N GLY A 7 -8.77 1.68 17.71
CA GLY A 7 -7.92 0.79 16.92
C GLY A 7 -8.21 0.95 15.43
N ALA A 8 -7.16 0.93 14.61
CA ALA A 8 -7.26 1.08 13.16
C ALA A 8 -6.32 0.12 12.41
N GLY A 9 -6.36 0.20 11.07
CA GLY A 9 -5.45 -0.53 10.21
C GLY A 9 -5.72 -2.04 10.13
N SER A 10 -4.72 -2.77 9.65
CA SER A 10 -4.85 -4.19 9.29
C SER A 10 -5.09 -5.09 10.51
N TYR A 11 -4.56 -4.72 11.69
CA TYR A 11 -4.77 -5.46 12.94
C TYR A 11 -6.23 -5.41 13.38
N LYS A 12 -6.82 -4.20 13.46
CA LYS A 12 -8.25 -4.04 13.79
C LYS A 12 -9.16 -4.78 12.81
N LYS A 13 -8.84 -4.71 11.51
CA LYS A 13 -9.60 -5.34 10.42
C LYS A 13 -9.44 -6.86 10.33
N GLY A 14 -8.49 -7.47 11.06
CA GLY A 14 -8.17 -8.90 10.96
C GLY A 14 -7.55 -9.31 9.61
N THR A 15 -6.86 -8.38 8.96
CA THR A 15 -6.21 -8.56 7.64
C THR A 15 -4.69 -8.39 7.72
N ALA A 16 -4.13 -8.43 8.94
CA ALA A 16 -2.69 -8.47 9.15
C ALA A 16 -2.08 -9.77 8.60
N LEU A 17 -0.85 -9.67 8.10
CA LEU A 17 -0.07 -10.81 7.62
C LEU A 17 1.01 -11.18 8.63
N SER A 18 1.46 -12.43 8.58
CA SER A 18 2.61 -12.86 9.37
C SER A 18 3.83 -11.96 9.08
N GLY A 19 4.60 -11.66 10.11
CA GLY A 19 5.74 -10.74 10.06
C GLY A 19 5.38 -9.25 9.97
N ASN A 20 4.09 -8.87 9.86
CA ASN A 20 3.69 -7.48 10.09
C ASN A 20 3.36 -7.30 11.56
N THR A 21 4.24 -6.64 12.28
CA THR A 21 4.18 -6.39 13.73
C THR A 21 3.76 -4.96 14.07
N ALA A 22 3.36 -4.17 13.06
CA ALA A 22 2.94 -2.78 13.21
C ALA A 22 1.41 -2.65 13.32
N SER A 23 0.93 -2.13 14.45
CA SER A 23 -0.48 -1.79 14.70
C SER A 23 -0.75 -0.30 14.58
N ASP A 24 -1.98 0.08 14.20
CA ASP A 24 -2.38 1.49 14.08
C ASP A 24 -3.44 1.83 15.13
N LEU A 25 -3.25 2.97 15.81
CA LEU A 25 -4.20 3.58 16.73
C LEU A 25 -4.48 5.01 16.28
N VAL A 26 -5.74 5.43 16.35
CA VAL A 26 -6.16 6.80 16.07
C VAL A 26 -6.68 7.43 17.35
N VAL A 27 -6.05 8.53 17.78
CA VAL A 27 -6.42 9.31 18.96
C VAL A 27 -7.19 10.54 18.50
N ILE A 28 -8.45 10.63 18.90
CA ILE A 28 -9.34 11.75 18.62
C ILE A 28 -9.23 12.73 19.78
N MET A 29 -8.78 13.94 19.50
CA MET A 29 -8.68 15.05 20.43
C MET A 29 -9.93 15.94 20.30
N LYS A 30 -10.27 16.62 21.39
CA LYS A 30 -11.40 17.56 21.39
C LYS A 30 -11.18 18.76 20.48
N ASN A 31 -9.93 19.17 20.24
CA ASN A 31 -9.55 20.27 19.35
C ASN A 31 -8.49 19.80 18.36
N VAL A 32 -8.31 20.51 17.25
CA VAL A 32 -7.26 20.22 16.27
C VAL A 32 -5.91 20.11 16.99
N PRO A 33 -5.21 18.97 16.87
CA PRO A 33 -3.97 18.75 17.59
C PRO A 33 -2.91 19.80 17.22
N THR A 34 -2.20 20.32 18.23
CA THR A 34 -1.00 21.15 18.03
C THR A 34 0.23 20.30 18.30
N GLU A 35 1.35 20.60 17.65
CA GLU A 35 2.57 19.80 17.79
C GLU A 35 3.03 19.68 19.25
N ALA A 36 2.93 20.78 20.01
CA ALA A 36 3.25 20.79 21.43
C ALA A 36 2.33 19.86 22.24
N ASN A 37 1.03 19.87 21.95
CA ASN A 37 0.05 19.03 22.62
C ASN A 37 0.28 17.54 22.32
N VAL A 38 0.54 17.21 21.06
CA VAL A 38 0.80 15.82 20.65
C VAL A 38 2.11 15.32 21.26
N SER A 39 3.19 16.11 21.18
CA SER A 39 4.50 15.73 21.72
C SER A 39 4.46 15.53 23.23
N ASN A 40 3.80 16.43 23.96
CA ASN A 40 3.62 16.30 25.42
C ASN A 40 2.79 15.06 25.78
N THR A 41 1.72 14.78 25.02
CA THR A 41 0.91 13.58 25.23
C THR A 41 1.73 12.29 25.01
N MET A 42 2.54 12.24 23.95
CA MET A 42 3.38 11.07 23.67
C MET A 42 4.53 10.91 24.66
N GLN A 43 5.14 12.00 25.11
CA GLN A 43 6.16 11.95 26.17
C GLN A 43 5.58 11.40 27.47
N LYS A 44 4.42 11.91 27.90
CA LYS A 44 3.71 11.39 29.07
C LYS A 44 3.30 9.93 28.92
N LEU A 45 2.88 9.51 27.72
CA LEU A 45 2.55 8.12 27.45
C LEU A 45 3.78 7.22 27.62
N VAL A 46 4.93 7.62 27.10
CA VAL A 46 6.19 6.88 27.27
C VAL A 46 6.63 6.87 28.73
N GLU A 47 6.48 7.97 29.46
CA GLU A 47 6.76 8.02 30.90
C GLU A 47 5.90 7.01 31.66
N VAL A 48 4.57 7.03 31.43
CA VAL A 48 3.61 6.11 32.08
C VAL A 48 3.93 4.65 31.76
N LEU A 49 4.15 4.32 30.48
CA LEU A 49 4.48 2.95 30.08
C LEU A 49 5.78 2.45 30.72
N ASN A 50 6.78 3.33 30.91
CA ASN A 50 8.04 2.98 31.55
C ASN A 50 7.96 3.00 33.10
N THR A 51 6.93 3.61 33.70
CA THR A 51 6.70 3.57 35.16
C THR A 51 5.81 2.41 35.58
N ASP A 52 4.78 2.08 34.81
CA ASP A 52 3.83 0.99 35.12
C ASP A 52 4.50 -0.39 35.06
N GLU A 53 5.56 -0.54 34.26
CA GLU A 53 6.38 -1.77 34.20
C GLU A 53 7.16 -2.07 35.50
N LYS A 54 7.13 -1.19 36.51
CA LYS A 54 7.87 -1.40 37.78
C LYS A 54 7.09 -2.14 38.87
N GLU A 55 5.77 -2.31 38.76
CA GLU A 55 4.96 -2.84 39.88
C GLU A 55 4.62 -4.35 39.80
N GLU A 56 4.91 -5.04 38.69
CA GLU A 56 4.72 -6.50 38.61
C GLU A 56 6.01 -7.25 38.21
N THR A 57 6.62 -7.88 39.21
CA THR A 57 7.67 -8.92 39.18
C THR A 57 9.14 -8.51 38.94
N GLU A 58 9.96 -8.79 39.96
CA GLU A 58 11.42 -8.59 40.11
C GLU A 58 12.32 -9.37 39.11
N LYS A 59 11.91 -9.57 37.85
CA LYS A 59 12.75 -10.22 36.82
C LYS A 59 12.72 -9.56 35.43
N ARG A 60 12.15 -8.37 35.25
CA ARG A 60 12.14 -7.70 33.93
C ARG A 60 13.19 -6.60 33.86
N VAL A 61 14.37 -6.98 33.36
CA VAL A 61 15.46 -6.09 32.98
C VAL A 61 14.96 -5.12 31.88
N GLU A 62 14.87 -3.84 32.21
CA GLU A 62 14.94 -2.69 31.28
C GLU A 62 14.14 -2.85 29.98
N GLU A 63 12.82 -3.03 30.12
CA GLU A 63 11.87 -2.79 29.06
C GLU A 63 11.68 -1.26 28.99
N ARG A 64 12.05 -0.64 27.86
CA ARG A 64 11.83 0.79 27.64
C ARG A 64 11.19 0.95 26.28
N VAL A 65 10.02 1.59 26.26
CA VAL A 65 9.36 1.99 25.02
C VAL A 65 10.11 3.17 24.43
N SER A 66 10.46 3.09 23.15
CA SER A 66 11.09 4.22 22.43
C SER A 66 10.09 4.87 21.49
N LEU A 67 10.22 6.20 21.34
CA LEU A 67 9.33 7.03 20.55
C LEU A 67 10.08 7.58 19.34
N SER A 68 9.55 7.34 18.15
CA SER A 68 9.99 8.02 16.92
C SER A 68 8.84 8.81 16.32
N ARG A 69 9.13 10.01 15.81
CA ARG A 69 8.15 10.82 15.07
C ARG A 69 8.32 10.57 13.57
N THR A 70 7.28 10.06 12.93
CA THR A 70 7.29 9.70 11.50
C THR A 70 6.56 10.74 10.65
N GLY A 71 5.70 11.57 11.26
CA GLY A 71 4.96 12.62 10.57
C GLY A 71 4.54 13.77 11.49
N THR A 72 3.75 14.71 10.96
CA THR A 72 3.27 15.87 11.71
C THR A 72 2.35 15.47 12.85
N ASN A 73 1.45 14.52 12.60
CA ASN A 73 0.47 13.96 13.56
C ASN A 73 0.65 12.46 13.82
N VAL A 74 1.76 11.85 13.36
CA VAL A 74 2.02 10.41 13.49
C VAL A 74 3.27 10.15 14.30
N PHE A 75 3.10 9.34 15.34
CA PHE A 75 4.17 8.86 16.21
C PHE A 75 4.20 7.35 16.20
N GLU A 76 5.39 6.77 16.27
CA GLU A 76 5.57 5.33 16.31
C GLU A 76 6.27 4.96 17.62
N LEU A 77 5.61 4.09 18.38
CA LEU A 77 6.13 3.48 19.59
C LEU A 77 6.76 2.16 19.21
N HIS A 78 8.06 2.00 19.49
CA HIS A 78 8.78 0.76 19.24
C HIS A 78 8.99 0.01 20.54
N THR A 79 8.65 -1.27 20.51
CA THR A 79 8.87 -2.25 21.58
C THR A 79 9.93 -3.27 21.12
N LYS A 80 10.75 -3.80 22.05
CA LYS A 80 11.88 -4.71 21.72
C LYS A 80 11.51 -6.01 20.98
N GLN A 81 10.24 -6.40 20.90
CA GLN A 81 9.79 -7.59 20.15
C GLN A 81 9.63 -7.35 18.64
N ASP A 82 10.33 -6.36 18.08
CA ASP A 82 10.11 -5.84 16.72
C ASP A 82 8.66 -5.42 16.46
N CYS A 83 7.90 -5.12 17.53
CA CYS A 83 6.52 -4.66 17.44
C CYS A 83 6.47 -3.15 17.50
N SER A 84 5.69 -2.54 16.61
CA SER A 84 5.48 -1.10 16.61
C SER A 84 4.00 -0.73 16.69
N VAL A 85 3.70 0.35 17.38
CA VAL A 85 2.36 0.93 17.45
C VAL A 85 2.42 2.35 16.91
N ARG A 86 1.78 2.56 15.76
CA ARG A 86 1.64 3.87 15.12
C ARG A 86 0.41 4.56 15.67
N VAL A 87 0.63 5.69 16.32
CA VAL A 87 -0.39 6.54 16.92
C VAL A 87 -0.61 7.76 16.02
N HIS A 88 -1.79 7.83 15.44
CA HIS A 88 -2.25 8.91 14.57
C HIS A 88 -3.14 9.86 15.37
N PHE A 89 -2.85 11.15 15.37
CA PHE A 89 -3.65 12.14 16.08
C PHE A 89 -4.61 12.83 15.12
N THR A 90 -5.86 12.99 15.54
CA THR A 90 -6.89 13.73 14.81
C THR A 90 -7.88 14.42 15.75
N SER A 91 -8.87 15.10 15.19
CA SER A 91 -9.97 15.76 15.91
C SER A 91 -11.30 15.38 15.24
N THR A 92 -12.42 15.77 15.84
CA THR A 92 -13.75 15.58 15.23
C THR A 92 -13.86 16.18 13.82
N GLY A 93 -14.71 15.58 12.99
CA GLY A 93 -14.89 15.95 11.57
C GLY A 93 -15.14 17.43 11.36
N ASP A 94 -16.03 18.04 12.14
CA ASP A 94 -16.36 19.48 12.06
C ASP A 94 -15.14 20.39 12.17
N LYS A 95 -14.11 19.97 12.90
CA LYS A 95 -12.88 20.75 13.12
C LYS A 95 -11.81 20.49 12.07
N VAL A 96 -11.80 19.29 11.48
CA VAL A 96 -10.83 18.87 10.47
C VAL A 96 -11.26 19.31 9.07
N TYR A 97 -12.58 19.31 8.80
CA TYR A 97 -13.18 19.74 7.54
C TYR A 97 -13.74 21.18 7.60
N GLY A 98 -13.77 21.79 8.78
CA GLY A 98 -14.22 23.18 8.98
C GLY A 98 -13.17 24.24 8.59
N PRO A 99 -13.40 25.53 8.93
CA PRO A 99 -12.49 26.62 8.60
C PRO A 99 -11.11 26.39 9.24
N VAL A 100 -10.13 26.17 8.38
CA VAL A 100 -8.77 25.79 8.75
C VAL A 100 -8.02 27.03 9.29
N PRO A 101 -7.29 26.92 10.41
CA PRO A 101 -6.35 27.96 10.81
C PRO A 101 -5.25 28.12 9.75
N ASP A 102 -5.00 29.34 9.28
CA ASP A 102 -4.14 29.64 8.13
C ASP A 102 -2.81 28.86 8.12
N GLY A 103 -2.55 28.14 7.01
CA GLY A 103 -1.25 27.55 6.68
C GLY A 103 -0.95 26.14 7.21
N LYS A 104 -1.91 25.46 7.87
CA LYS A 104 -1.70 24.06 8.30
C LYS A 104 -2.21 23.04 7.28
N ASP A 105 -1.38 22.06 6.95
CA ASP A 105 -1.81 20.89 6.18
C ASP A 105 -2.76 20.02 7.02
N MET A 106 -4.03 19.96 6.58
CA MET A 106 -5.07 19.16 7.24
C MET A 106 -5.13 17.72 6.74
N LYS A 107 -4.45 17.40 5.63
CA LYS A 107 -4.52 16.08 5.00
C LYS A 107 -4.17 14.93 5.95
N PRO A 108 -3.12 15.00 6.78
CA PRO A 108 -2.79 13.91 7.70
C PRO A 108 -3.88 13.64 8.77
N TYR A 109 -4.62 14.67 9.16
CA TYR A 109 -5.72 14.55 10.12
C TYR A 109 -6.97 13.96 9.46
N GLN A 110 -7.22 14.32 8.19
CA GLN A 110 -8.28 13.75 7.36
C GLN A 110 -8.02 12.26 7.09
N ASP A 111 -6.78 11.90 6.76
CA ASP A 111 -6.38 10.51 6.51
C ASP A 111 -6.58 9.64 7.77
N ALA A 112 -6.27 10.17 8.96
CA ALA A 112 -6.56 9.48 10.22
C ALA A 112 -8.07 9.25 10.47
N LEU A 113 -8.93 10.21 10.10
CA LEU A 113 -10.38 10.04 10.15
C LEU A 113 -10.88 9.01 9.12
N ARG A 114 -10.32 9.04 7.90
CA ARG A 114 -10.58 8.05 6.84
C ARG A 114 -10.26 6.64 7.31
N MET A 115 -9.12 6.43 7.97
CA MET A 115 -8.75 5.13 8.55
C MET A 115 -9.82 4.57 9.50
N ILE A 116 -10.41 5.42 10.36
CA ILE A 116 -11.49 5.02 11.26
C ILE A 116 -12.73 4.61 10.46
N ARG A 117 -13.13 5.41 9.45
CA ARG A 117 -14.28 5.09 8.59
C ARG A 117 -14.08 3.77 7.85
N HIS A 118 -12.91 3.55 7.27
CA HIS A 118 -12.57 2.31 6.56
C HIS A 118 -12.63 1.09 7.51
N CYS A 119 -12.15 1.22 8.74
CA CYS A 119 -12.25 0.15 9.75
C CYS A 119 -13.70 -0.17 10.09
N ARG A 120 -14.52 0.84 10.35
CA ARG A 120 -15.93 0.67 10.67
C ARG A 120 -16.68 0.00 9.51
N TRP A 121 -16.53 0.54 8.31
CA TRP A 121 -17.16 -0.02 7.11
C TRP A 121 -16.75 -1.49 6.91
N TRP A 122 -15.45 -1.79 7.02
CA TRP A 122 -14.95 -3.16 6.85
C TRP A 122 -15.56 -4.13 7.86
N GLU A 123 -15.66 -3.75 9.13
CA GLU A 123 -16.25 -4.59 10.17
C GLU A 123 -17.73 -4.88 9.89
N GLU A 124 -18.50 -3.85 9.56
CA GLU A 124 -19.93 -3.94 9.25
C GLU A 124 -20.19 -4.82 7.99
N HIS A 125 -19.35 -4.71 6.96
CA HIS A 125 -19.57 -5.37 5.66
C HIS A 125 -18.86 -6.73 5.50
N THR A 126 -17.99 -7.11 6.44
CA THR A 126 -17.28 -8.42 6.39
C THR A 126 -17.51 -9.30 7.61
N ALA A 127 -18.33 -8.88 8.57
CA ALA A 127 -18.69 -9.69 9.74
C ALA A 127 -19.16 -11.11 9.35
N HIS A 128 -20.05 -11.21 8.36
CA HIS A 128 -20.60 -12.48 7.89
C HIS A 128 -19.78 -13.14 6.76
N LEU A 129 -18.88 -12.38 6.12
CA LEU A 129 -18.09 -12.84 4.97
C LEU A 129 -16.72 -13.34 5.42
N LYS A 130 -16.65 -14.58 5.91
CA LYS A 130 -15.38 -15.20 6.37
C LYS A 130 -14.30 -15.18 5.28
N ASN A 131 -14.68 -15.41 4.02
CA ASN A 131 -13.74 -15.45 2.89
C ASN A 131 -13.15 -14.09 2.54
N ALA A 132 -13.83 -12.97 2.81
CA ALA A 132 -13.33 -11.63 2.47
C ALA A 132 -12.01 -11.31 3.18
N ARG A 133 -11.88 -11.68 4.46
CA ARG A 133 -10.63 -11.49 5.22
C ARG A 133 -9.50 -12.39 4.71
N ASN A 134 -9.81 -13.64 4.36
CA ASN A 134 -8.84 -14.57 3.79
C ASN A 134 -8.34 -14.06 2.43
N LEU A 135 -9.25 -13.59 1.58
CA LEU A 135 -8.94 -13.05 0.27
C LEU A 135 -8.08 -11.79 0.37
N ALA A 136 -8.43 -10.85 1.25
CA ALA A 136 -7.64 -9.65 1.49
C ALA A 136 -6.21 -9.99 1.94
N ARG A 137 -6.04 -11.01 2.80
CA ARG A 137 -4.70 -11.49 3.19
C ARG A 137 -3.93 -12.08 2.01
N LEU A 138 -4.56 -12.95 1.21
CA LEU A 138 -3.91 -13.52 0.02
C LEU A 138 -3.47 -12.44 -0.98
N LEU A 139 -4.32 -11.45 -1.24
CA LEU A 139 -3.99 -10.35 -2.15
C LEU A 139 -2.88 -9.47 -1.58
N LYS A 140 -2.93 -9.12 -0.28
CA LYS A 140 -1.85 -8.37 0.39
C LYS A 140 -0.52 -9.11 0.29
N ASP A 141 -0.51 -10.43 0.44
CA ASP A 141 0.70 -11.23 0.32
C ASP A 141 1.22 -11.24 -1.12
N LEU A 142 0.34 -11.45 -2.10
CA LEU A 142 0.72 -11.40 -3.52
C LEU A 142 1.31 -10.03 -3.91
N CYS A 143 0.72 -8.94 -3.42
CA CYS A 143 1.23 -7.58 -3.66
C CYS A 143 2.64 -7.39 -3.07
N ARG A 144 3.02 -8.08 -1.99
CA ARG A 144 4.40 -8.03 -1.49
C ARG A 144 5.39 -8.64 -2.48
N HIS A 145 5.00 -9.68 -3.20
CA HIS A 145 5.90 -10.42 -4.07
C HIS A 145 5.89 -9.95 -5.53
N VAL A 146 4.81 -9.34 -5.99
CA VAL A 146 4.65 -8.84 -7.38
C VAL A 146 4.69 -7.31 -7.38
N PRO A 147 5.81 -6.67 -7.81
CA PRO A 147 5.94 -5.22 -7.75
C PRO A 147 4.85 -4.45 -8.50
N GLY A 148 4.42 -4.93 -9.66
CA GLY A 148 3.35 -4.31 -10.45
C GLY A 148 1.99 -4.26 -9.71
N LEU A 149 1.81 -5.03 -8.65
CA LEU A 149 0.60 -5.01 -7.81
C LEU A 149 0.76 -4.16 -6.54
N ARG A 150 1.98 -3.70 -6.20
CA ARG A 150 2.22 -2.81 -5.04
C ARG A 150 1.57 -1.43 -5.19
N LEU A 151 1.07 -1.13 -6.39
CA LEU A 151 0.31 0.07 -6.69
C LEU A 151 -1.07 0.07 -6.01
N LEU A 152 -1.59 -1.10 -5.64
CA LEU A 152 -2.82 -1.21 -4.86
C LEU A 152 -2.52 -0.87 -3.40
N ASP A 153 -3.18 0.17 -2.88
CA ASP A 153 -3.15 0.44 -1.45
C ASP A 153 -3.98 -0.62 -0.67
N PRO A 154 -3.84 -0.68 0.66
CA PRO A 154 -4.60 -1.64 1.47
C PRO A 154 -6.12 -1.50 1.35
N TRP A 155 -6.63 -0.30 1.07
CA TRP A 155 -8.06 -0.02 0.94
C TRP A 155 -8.62 -0.53 -0.39
N HIS A 156 -7.90 -0.34 -1.50
CA HIS A 156 -8.23 -0.95 -2.80
C HIS A 156 -8.36 -2.47 -2.66
N ILE A 157 -7.40 -3.12 -1.97
CA ILE A 157 -7.41 -4.57 -1.77
C ILE A 157 -8.63 -5.02 -0.95
N GLU A 158 -8.99 -4.26 0.08
CA GLU A 158 -10.14 -4.56 0.94
C GLU A 158 -11.45 -4.42 0.15
N LEU A 159 -11.66 -3.32 -0.57
CA LEU A 159 -12.84 -3.12 -1.41
C LEU A 159 -12.95 -4.16 -2.53
N LEU A 160 -11.86 -4.46 -3.23
CA LEU A 160 -11.81 -5.53 -4.23
C LEU A 160 -12.17 -6.89 -3.64
N SER A 161 -11.69 -7.18 -2.42
CA SER A 161 -11.99 -8.44 -1.74
C SER A 161 -13.47 -8.55 -1.38
N ASN A 162 -14.07 -7.47 -0.89
CA ASN A 162 -15.50 -7.43 -0.58
C ASN A 162 -16.35 -7.57 -1.85
N CYS A 163 -16.05 -6.79 -2.88
CA CYS A 163 -16.72 -6.80 -4.18
C CYS A 163 -16.65 -8.18 -4.86
N ALA A 164 -15.50 -8.86 -4.80
CA ALA A 164 -15.33 -10.15 -5.44
C ALA A 164 -16.09 -11.28 -4.74
N VAL A 165 -16.21 -11.23 -3.41
CA VAL A 165 -16.90 -12.28 -2.63
C VAL A 165 -18.42 -12.22 -2.79
N ILE A 166 -18.99 -11.03 -2.96
CA ILE A 166 -20.44 -10.84 -3.09
C ILE A 166 -20.84 -11.11 -4.56
N PRO A 167 -21.57 -12.20 -4.87
CA PRO A 167 -21.96 -12.52 -6.24
C PRO A 167 -22.90 -11.46 -6.84
N LEU A 168 -22.93 -11.37 -8.17
CA LEU A 168 -23.91 -10.54 -8.87
C LEU A 168 -25.30 -11.20 -8.90
N VAL A 169 -25.34 -12.54 -8.89
CA VAL A 169 -26.55 -13.36 -8.95
C VAL A 169 -26.42 -14.49 -7.94
N GLY A 170 -27.44 -14.65 -7.09
CA GLY A 170 -27.47 -15.64 -6.00
C GLY A 170 -27.20 -15.00 -4.64
N ASP A 171 -27.75 -15.63 -3.58
CA ASP A 171 -27.68 -15.09 -2.22
C ASP A 171 -26.45 -15.57 -1.43
N GLU A 172 -25.74 -16.59 -1.93
CA GLU A 172 -24.61 -17.19 -1.22
C GLU A 172 -23.25 -16.58 -1.64
N PRO A 173 -22.41 -16.18 -0.67
CA PRO A 173 -21.06 -15.69 -0.95
C PRO A 173 -20.22 -16.70 -1.72
N LEU A 174 -19.39 -16.21 -2.66
CA LEU A 174 -18.51 -17.06 -3.44
C LEU A 174 -17.45 -17.77 -2.57
N SER A 175 -17.01 -18.93 -3.07
CA SER A 175 -15.87 -19.65 -2.49
C SER A 175 -14.61 -18.77 -2.55
N LEU A 176 -13.61 -19.06 -1.69
CA LEU A 176 -12.35 -18.31 -1.71
C LEU A 176 -11.65 -18.40 -3.07
N VAL A 177 -11.70 -19.57 -3.73
CA VAL A 177 -11.06 -19.81 -5.03
C VAL A 177 -11.75 -19.02 -6.13
N ASP A 178 -13.09 -19.03 -6.16
CA ASP A 178 -13.86 -18.30 -7.18
C ASP A 178 -13.76 -16.80 -6.97
N SER A 179 -13.79 -16.34 -5.71
CA SER A 179 -13.57 -14.94 -5.36
C SER A 179 -12.17 -14.48 -5.80
N PHE A 180 -11.14 -15.30 -5.56
CA PHE A 180 -9.78 -15.00 -6.01
C PHE A 180 -9.69 -14.85 -7.53
N LYS A 181 -10.27 -15.79 -8.28
CA LYS A 181 -10.34 -15.68 -9.76
C LYS A 181 -11.09 -14.43 -10.21
N ARG A 182 -12.19 -14.10 -9.54
CA ARG A 182 -13.03 -12.95 -9.88
C ARG A 182 -12.32 -11.62 -9.70
N VAL A 183 -11.48 -11.46 -8.68
CA VAL A 183 -10.64 -10.25 -8.52
C VAL A 183 -9.82 -10.00 -9.78
N TRP A 184 -9.15 -11.03 -10.29
CA TRP A 184 -8.33 -10.91 -11.50
C TRP A 184 -9.18 -10.68 -12.74
N GLN A 185 -10.33 -11.35 -12.88
CA GLN A 185 -11.26 -11.08 -13.99
C GLN A 185 -11.72 -9.62 -14.03
N LEU A 186 -12.07 -9.05 -12.88
CA LEU A 186 -12.50 -7.66 -12.76
C LEU A 186 -11.37 -6.69 -13.15
N LEU A 187 -10.18 -6.87 -12.59
CA LEU A 187 -9.03 -6.02 -12.90
C LEU A 187 -8.58 -6.17 -14.36
N SER A 188 -8.55 -7.39 -14.90
CA SER A 188 -8.20 -7.66 -16.29
C SER A 188 -9.18 -7.06 -17.29
N ALA A 189 -10.47 -6.99 -16.92
CA ALA A 189 -11.52 -6.33 -17.71
C ALA A 189 -11.45 -4.80 -17.67
N GLY A 190 -10.49 -4.23 -16.92
CA GLY A 190 -10.28 -2.80 -16.84
C GLY A 190 -11.13 -2.09 -15.78
N LEU A 191 -11.50 -2.77 -14.69
CA LEU A 191 -12.26 -2.14 -13.59
C LEU A 191 -11.62 -0.83 -13.11
N PHE A 192 -10.29 -0.73 -13.14
CA PHE A 192 -9.53 0.46 -12.72
C PHE A 192 -8.96 1.28 -13.89
N LEU A 193 -9.39 1.05 -15.13
CA LEU A 193 -8.97 1.89 -16.26
C LEU A 193 -9.76 3.20 -16.32
N PRO A 194 -9.19 4.27 -16.91
CA PRO A 194 -9.91 5.51 -17.12
C PRO A 194 -11.22 5.30 -17.89
N GLY A 195 -12.30 5.91 -17.41
CA GLY A 195 -13.65 5.76 -17.98
C GLY A 195 -14.47 4.61 -17.39
N SER A 196 -13.87 3.76 -16.55
CA SER A 196 -14.61 2.84 -15.68
C SER A 196 -15.25 3.58 -14.52
N ILE A 197 -16.42 3.12 -14.07
CA ILE A 197 -17.02 3.58 -12.80
C ILE A 197 -16.17 3.09 -11.61
N GLY A 198 -15.47 1.96 -11.77
CA GLY A 198 -14.66 1.34 -10.73
C GLY A 198 -15.49 0.91 -9.53
N ILE A 199 -14.90 1.04 -8.34
CA ILE A 199 -15.59 0.83 -7.06
C ILE A 199 -15.67 2.19 -6.37
N PRO A 200 -16.88 2.75 -6.14
CA PRO A 200 -17.02 4.01 -5.40
C PRO A 200 -16.54 3.82 -3.97
N ASP A 201 -15.93 4.85 -3.38
CA ASP A 201 -15.51 4.79 -1.97
C ASP A 201 -16.74 4.94 -1.05
N PRO A 202 -17.14 3.89 -0.30
CA PRO A 202 -18.30 3.98 0.58
C PRO A 202 -18.06 4.85 1.83
N CYS A 203 -16.82 5.30 2.07
CA CYS A 203 -16.44 6.12 3.20
C CYS A 203 -16.30 7.61 2.86
N GLU A 204 -16.48 8.00 1.60
CA GLU A 204 -16.45 9.39 1.13
C GLU A 204 -17.81 9.77 0.54
N GLU A 205 -18.13 11.06 0.55
CA GLU A 205 -19.41 11.57 -0.01
C GLU A 205 -19.40 11.64 -1.53
N THR A 206 -18.22 11.57 -2.14
CA THR A 206 -18.06 11.61 -3.60
C THR A 206 -18.28 10.24 -4.20
N ASP A 207 -19.07 10.15 -5.27
CA ASP A 207 -19.24 8.92 -6.07
C ASP A 207 -18.00 8.56 -6.93
N ALA A 208 -16.86 9.19 -6.67
CA ALA A 208 -15.60 8.93 -7.36
C ALA A 208 -15.11 7.51 -7.04
N GLY A 209 -14.63 6.82 -8.07
CA GLY A 209 -14.07 5.49 -7.90
C GLY A 209 -12.72 5.55 -7.16
N VAL A 210 -12.45 4.61 -6.26
CA VAL A 210 -11.19 4.61 -5.48
C VAL A 210 -9.93 4.62 -6.35
N HIS A 211 -10.02 4.00 -7.53
CA HIS A 211 -8.97 3.95 -8.52
C HIS A 211 -8.57 5.32 -9.09
N GLU A 212 -9.42 6.34 -9.01
CA GLU A 212 -9.10 7.70 -9.49
C GLU A 212 -7.94 8.35 -8.71
N SER A 213 -7.62 7.82 -7.52
CA SER A 213 -6.42 8.22 -6.76
C SER A 213 -5.11 7.76 -7.43
N LEU A 214 -5.18 6.78 -8.33
CA LEU A 214 -4.02 6.22 -9.02
C LEU A 214 -3.67 7.05 -10.27
N PRO A 215 -2.38 7.21 -10.59
CA PRO A 215 -2.00 7.79 -11.87
C PRO A 215 -2.33 6.82 -13.02
N ILE A 216 -2.61 7.36 -14.21
CA ILE A 216 -3.04 6.58 -15.39
C ILE A 216 -2.07 5.45 -15.74
N TRP A 217 -0.76 5.67 -15.61
CA TRP A 217 0.25 4.63 -15.85
C TRP A 217 0.15 3.46 -14.86
N ALA A 218 -0.24 3.72 -13.61
CA ALA A 218 -0.42 2.69 -12.59
C ALA A 218 -1.67 1.85 -12.88
N MET A 219 -2.74 2.49 -13.38
CA MET A 219 -3.94 1.80 -13.84
C MET A 219 -3.65 0.82 -14.99
N ASP A 220 -2.86 1.26 -15.97
CA ASP A 220 -2.41 0.41 -17.10
C ASP A 220 -1.55 -0.77 -16.62
N GLU A 221 -0.55 -0.48 -15.77
CA GLU A 221 0.33 -1.49 -15.18
C GLU A 221 -0.47 -2.54 -14.40
N LEU A 222 -1.44 -2.13 -13.57
CA LEU A 222 -2.30 -3.03 -12.82
C LEU A 222 -3.15 -3.91 -13.73
N THR A 223 -3.75 -3.32 -14.77
CA THR A 223 -4.60 -4.05 -15.72
C THR A 223 -3.78 -5.10 -16.48
N ARG A 224 -2.60 -4.71 -16.99
CA ARG A 224 -1.69 -5.60 -17.72
C ARG A 224 -1.21 -6.76 -16.85
N ASN A 225 -0.76 -6.49 -15.63
CA ASN A 225 -0.34 -7.54 -14.69
C ASN A 225 -1.51 -8.47 -14.33
N SER A 226 -2.71 -7.92 -14.16
CA SER A 226 -3.91 -8.71 -13.87
C SER A 226 -4.28 -9.64 -15.03
N GLN A 227 -4.22 -9.16 -16.28
CA GLN A 227 -4.46 -9.99 -17.48
C GLN A 227 -3.51 -11.19 -17.56
N MET A 228 -2.24 -10.98 -17.25
CA MET A 228 -1.25 -12.05 -17.20
C MET A 228 -1.56 -13.06 -16.07
N ILE A 229 -1.88 -12.59 -14.86
CA ILE A 229 -2.25 -13.47 -13.74
C ILE A 229 -3.50 -14.29 -14.09
N LEU A 230 -4.50 -13.68 -14.73
CA LEU A 230 -5.71 -14.37 -15.16
C LEU A 230 -5.41 -15.48 -16.18
N GLN A 231 -4.50 -15.23 -17.14
CA GLN A 231 -4.05 -16.26 -18.08
C GLN A 231 -3.34 -17.41 -17.34
N MET A 232 -2.45 -17.11 -16.39
CA MET A 232 -1.80 -18.13 -15.58
C MET A 232 -2.80 -18.97 -14.77
N LEU A 233 -3.85 -18.34 -14.22
CA LEU A 233 -4.94 -19.05 -13.53
C LEU A 233 -5.70 -19.99 -14.45
N HIS A 234 -5.94 -19.57 -15.69
CA HIS A 234 -6.60 -20.39 -16.70
C HIS A 234 -5.79 -21.66 -17.03
N PHE A 235 -4.47 -21.56 -17.12
CA PHE A 235 -3.58 -22.70 -17.34
C PHE A 235 -3.25 -23.52 -16.09
N GLY A 236 -3.84 -23.18 -14.94
CA GLY A 236 -3.67 -23.94 -13.69
C GLY A 236 -2.39 -23.66 -12.91
N ALA A 237 -1.68 -22.57 -13.22
CA ALA A 237 -0.42 -22.19 -12.56
C ALA A 237 -0.63 -21.52 -11.18
N TYR A 238 -1.43 -22.15 -10.31
CA TYR A 238 -1.77 -21.60 -8.99
C TYR A 238 -0.58 -21.59 -8.03
N GLN A 239 0.28 -22.60 -8.09
CA GLN A 239 1.45 -22.71 -7.21
C GLN A 239 2.45 -21.60 -7.48
N GLU A 240 2.60 -21.23 -8.75
CA GLU A 240 3.46 -20.18 -9.24
C GLU A 240 2.97 -18.79 -8.84
N ILE A 241 1.66 -18.57 -8.89
CA ILE A 241 1.06 -17.29 -8.48
C ILE A 241 1.19 -17.12 -6.97
N LEU A 242 0.87 -18.16 -6.20
CA LEU A 242 0.89 -18.12 -4.73
C LEU A 242 2.29 -18.33 -4.13
N GLY A 243 3.29 -18.67 -4.95
CA GLY A 243 4.67 -18.91 -4.51
C GLY A 243 4.85 -20.08 -3.55
N VAL A 244 4.00 -21.10 -3.66
CA VAL A 244 4.10 -22.32 -2.84
C VAL A 244 5.43 -23.02 -3.17
N ASP A 245 6.13 -23.54 -2.16
CA ASP A 245 7.40 -24.28 -2.28
C ASP A 245 8.59 -23.50 -2.86
N GLY A 246 8.61 -22.17 -2.72
CA GLY A 246 9.69 -21.34 -3.23
C GLY A 246 9.76 -21.30 -4.75
N ALA A 247 8.62 -21.56 -5.41
CA ALA A 247 8.48 -21.50 -6.86
C ALA A 247 9.07 -20.20 -7.42
N LYS A 248 10.03 -20.36 -8.34
CA LYS A 248 10.88 -19.28 -8.89
C LYS A 248 10.13 -18.34 -9.85
N THR A 249 8.81 -18.32 -9.84
CA THR A 249 7.98 -17.65 -10.87
C THR A 249 7.74 -16.17 -10.59
N TYR A 250 8.03 -15.68 -9.38
CA TYR A 250 8.16 -14.23 -9.15
C TYR A 250 9.15 -13.61 -10.15
N ARG A 251 10.22 -14.32 -10.53
CA ARG A 251 11.17 -13.84 -11.55
C ARG A 251 10.57 -13.70 -12.95
N PHE A 252 9.57 -14.51 -13.32
CA PHE A 252 8.91 -14.41 -14.62
C PHE A 252 7.96 -13.20 -14.67
N LEU A 253 7.12 -13.03 -13.64
CA LEU A 253 6.29 -11.82 -13.49
C LEU A 253 7.16 -10.54 -13.40
N LEU A 254 8.28 -10.60 -12.68
CA LEU A 254 9.28 -9.53 -12.61
C LEU A 254 9.95 -9.26 -13.97
N SER A 255 10.23 -10.30 -14.77
CA SER A 255 10.84 -10.14 -16.11
C SER A 255 9.92 -9.49 -17.14
N LEU A 256 8.61 -9.49 -16.88
CA LEU A 256 7.58 -8.90 -17.73
C LEU A 256 7.14 -7.50 -17.25
N CYS A 257 7.62 -7.05 -16.08
CA CYS A 257 7.44 -5.68 -15.58
C CYS A 257 8.49 -4.72 -16.22
N PRO A 258 8.07 -3.64 -16.91
CA PRO A 258 8.97 -2.67 -17.56
C PRO A 258 9.99 -2.03 -16.61
N GLU A 259 9.66 -1.85 -15.33
CA GLU A 259 10.58 -1.29 -14.33
C GLU A 259 11.86 -2.13 -14.18
N TYR A 260 11.77 -3.45 -14.41
CA TYR A 260 12.93 -4.36 -14.42
C TYR A 260 13.75 -4.24 -15.71
N CYS A 261 13.12 -3.86 -16.84
CA CYS A 261 13.80 -3.56 -18.11
C CYS A 261 14.59 -2.23 -18.06
N HIS A 262 14.17 -1.24 -17.26
CA HIS A 262 14.87 0.03 -17.16
C HIS A 262 16.15 -0.02 -16.29
N HIS A 263 16.21 -0.90 -15.29
CA HIS A 263 17.39 -1.05 -14.41
C HIS A 263 18.49 -1.96 -14.98
N ARG A 264 18.30 -2.49 -16.20
CA ARG A 264 19.24 -3.40 -16.86
C ARG A 264 19.63 -2.98 -18.26
N ARG A 265 19.55 -1.68 -18.59
CA ARG A 265 20.45 -1.17 -19.64
C ARG A 265 21.85 -1.21 -19.03
N PRO A 266 22.80 -2.03 -19.54
CA PRO A 266 24.19 -1.73 -19.28
C PRO A 266 24.36 -0.28 -19.69
N SER A 267 25.02 0.53 -18.86
CA SER A 267 25.48 1.84 -19.29
C SER A 267 26.19 1.62 -20.62
N ALA A 268 25.54 2.06 -21.71
CA ALA A 268 26.19 2.09 -22.99
C ALA A 268 27.34 3.06 -22.77
N SER A 269 28.54 2.52 -22.55
CA SER A 269 29.76 3.28 -22.56
C SER A 269 29.73 4.02 -23.89
N VAL A 270 29.46 5.32 -23.83
CA VAL A 270 29.59 6.22 -24.95
C VAL A 270 31.04 6.07 -25.38
N ARG A 271 31.29 5.23 -26.39
CA ARG A 271 32.55 5.26 -27.13
C ARG A 271 32.53 6.62 -27.78
N GLN A 272 33.25 7.56 -27.17
CA GLN A 272 33.57 8.83 -27.79
C GLN A 272 34.18 8.52 -29.15
N ALA A 273 33.43 8.79 -30.21
CA ALA A 273 33.97 8.85 -31.55
C ALA A 273 34.91 10.07 -31.56
N GLY A 274 36.22 9.80 -31.52
CA GLY A 274 37.24 10.83 -31.67
C GLY A 274 37.09 11.56 -33.01
N PRO A 275 37.50 12.83 -33.09
CA PRO A 275 37.30 13.64 -34.28
C PRO A 275 38.11 13.08 -35.45
N ARG A 276 37.47 12.90 -36.61
CA ARG A 276 38.13 12.57 -37.87
C ARG A 276 39.09 13.71 -38.24
N SER A 277 40.38 13.45 -38.12
CA SER A 277 41.44 14.26 -38.72
C SER A 277 41.32 14.18 -40.24
N THR A 278 40.96 15.30 -40.86
CA THR A 278 41.23 15.55 -42.27
C THR A 278 42.70 15.94 -42.40
N ASN A 279 43.51 15.07 -43.01
CA ASN A 279 44.82 15.45 -43.51
C ASN A 279 45.00 14.83 -44.89
N GLY A 280 44.91 15.69 -45.91
CA GLY A 280 45.37 15.38 -47.25
C GLY A 280 46.89 15.27 -47.29
N ARG A 281 47.38 14.39 -48.15
CA ARG A 281 48.68 14.52 -48.83
C ARG A 281 48.60 13.67 -50.09
N GLY A 282 48.54 14.35 -51.23
CA GLY A 282 48.74 13.72 -52.53
C GLY A 282 50.19 13.27 -52.70
N THR A 283 50.40 12.34 -53.61
CA THR A 283 51.64 12.24 -54.38
C THR A 283 51.30 11.77 -55.79
N HIS A 284 51.85 12.50 -56.75
CA HIS A 284 51.85 12.29 -58.18
C HIS A 284 52.43 10.93 -58.59
N HIS A 285 51.87 10.32 -59.63
CA HIS A 285 52.69 9.75 -60.70
C HIS A 285 52.09 10.09 -62.07
N GLN A 286 52.95 10.70 -62.89
CA GLN A 286 52.77 11.06 -64.30
C GLN A 286 53.30 9.94 -65.20
N HIS A 287 52.98 10.09 -66.49
CA HIS A 287 53.55 9.49 -67.71
C HIS A 287 52.92 8.15 -68.15
N THR A 288 52.57 7.91 -69.42
CA THR A 288 52.69 8.67 -70.70
C THR A 288 51.86 7.94 -71.77
N ASP A 289 51.26 8.71 -72.67
CA ASP A 289 51.16 8.56 -74.13
C ASP A 289 51.13 7.15 -74.77
N ASP A 290 49.97 6.77 -75.35
CA ASP A 290 49.67 6.75 -76.81
C ASP A 290 48.18 6.44 -77.05
#